data_AF-A0A7Y3UY40-F1
#
_entry.id   AF-A0A7Y3UY40-F1
#
_cell.length_a   1.000
_cell.length_b   1.000
_cell.length_c   1.000
_cell.angle_alpha   90.00
_cell.angle_beta   90.00
_cell.angle_gamma   90.00
#
_symmetry.space_group_name_H-M   'P 1'
#
loop_
_entity.id
_entity.type
_entity.pdbx_description
1 polymer ?
#
loop_
_entity_poly.entity_id
_entity_poly.type
_entity_poly.pdbx_seq_one_letter_code
_entity_poly.pdbx_strand_id
1 'polypeptide(L)'
;MSSQVQLEKGSLSFRIGKKSVAVVLSCYNKPHKVIKSVAIDDVGSEFEQISRALCCYRNGPEKWENFVRHKLPLALRRRAENDRVMSYEQIKSVMADVAFSLENHRARDVSGADGGKELAADIWESWQGIRAVISNGWRVTESQTKQKKM
;
A
#
# COMPACT_ATOMS: atom_id res chain seq x y z
N MET A 1 49.49 -14.83 -3.68
CA MET A 1 49.30 -13.39 -3.42
C MET A 1 47.83 -13.13 -3.18
N SER A 2 47.42 -12.94 -1.93
CA SER A 2 46.04 -12.63 -1.56
C SER A 2 45.75 -11.18 -1.87
N SER A 3 45.13 -10.93 -3.03
CA SER A 3 44.55 -9.64 -3.37
C SER A 3 43.42 -9.36 -2.39
N GLN A 4 43.72 -8.77 -1.23
CA GLN A 4 42.69 -8.26 -0.32
C GLN A 4 41.91 -7.20 -1.09
N VAL A 5 40.73 -7.57 -1.60
CA VAL A 5 39.77 -6.64 -2.18
C VAL A 5 39.50 -5.59 -1.11
N GLN A 6 39.98 -4.37 -1.33
CA GLN A 6 39.70 -3.24 -0.45
C GLN A 6 38.20 -2.92 -0.57
N LEU A 7 37.41 -3.44 0.37
CA LEU A 7 35.98 -3.18 0.44
C LEU A 7 35.73 -1.78 1.00
N GLU A 8 34.76 -1.08 0.42
CA GLU A 8 34.30 0.19 0.97
C GLU A 8 33.67 -0.02 2.36
N LYS A 9 34.09 0.81 3.33
CA LYS A 9 33.53 0.79 4.68
C LYS A 9 32.12 1.37 4.68
N GLY A 10 31.13 0.55 5.03
CA GLY A 10 29.74 0.97 5.24
C GLY A 10 28.78 -0.20 5.19
N SER A 11 27.53 0.04 5.61
CA SER A 11 26.44 -0.93 5.49
C SER A 11 25.46 -0.48 4.42
N LEU A 12 25.19 -1.38 3.47
CA LEU A 12 24.13 -1.20 2.48
C LEU A 12 22.74 -1.48 3.07
N SER A 13 21.80 -0.61 2.73
CA SER A 13 20.37 -0.75 2.97
C SER A 13 19.57 -0.30 1.74
N PHE A 14 18.32 -0.73 1.65
CA PHE A 14 17.46 -0.46 0.50
C PHE A 14 16.17 0.21 0.98
N ARG A 15 15.83 1.35 0.38
CA ARG A 15 14.62 2.11 0.71
C ARG A 15 13.67 2.10 -0.48
N ILE A 16 12.43 1.70 -0.24
CA ILE A 16 11.41 1.61 -1.29
C ILE A 16 10.56 2.89 -1.25
N GLY A 17 10.75 3.76 -2.23
CA GLY A 17 9.90 4.93 -2.48
C GLY A 17 8.65 4.56 -3.28
N LYS A 18 7.84 5.56 -3.69
CA LYS A 18 6.59 5.33 -4.44
C LYS A 18 6.84 4.72 -5.83
N LYS A 19 7.87 5.21 -6.54
CA LYS A 19 8.21 4.80 -7.91
C LYS A 19 9.62 4.23 -8.06
N SER A 20 10.43 4.27 -7.01
CA SER A 20 11.85 3.91 -7.08
C SER A 20 12.33 3.18 -5.84
N VAL A 21 13.44 2.43 -5.99
CA VAL A 21 14.23 1.87 -4.91
C VAL A 21 15.55 2.64 -4.84
N ALA A 22 15.87 3.16 -3.66
CA ALA A 22 17.15 3.79 -3.37
C ALA A 22 18.08 2.80 -2.65
N VAL A 23 19.29 2.66 -3.16
CA VAL A 23 20.39 1.94 -2.49
C VAL A 23 21.15 2.95 -1.63
N VAL A 24 21.16 2.71 -0.33
CA VAL A 24 21.67 3.65 0.68
C VAL A 24 22.86 3.04 1.41
N LEU A 25 23.97 3.77 1.41
CA LEU A 25 25.14 3.49 2.22
C LEU A 25 25.05 4.24 3.55
N SER A 26 25.10 3.48 4.63
CA SER A 26 25.22 4.01 5.98
C SER A 26 26.64 3.79 6.50
N CYS A 27 27.30 4.86 6.91
CA CYS A 27 28.63 4.81 7.53
C CYS A 27 28.55 5.37 8.96
N TYR A 28 29.32 4.79 9.87
CA TYR A 28 29.35 5.25 11.27
C TYR A 28 29.79 6.72 11.35
N ASN A 29 29.08 7.53 12.14
CA ASN A 29 29.29 8.97 12.30
C ASN A 29 29.34 9.79 11.00
N LYS A 30 28.69 9.32 9.93
CA LYS A 30 28.58 10.04 8.66
C LYS A 30 27.13 10.06 8.16
N PRO A 31 26.73 11.11 7.42
CA PRO A 31 25.41 11.14 6.81
C PRO A 31 25.23 9.97 5.83
N HIS A 32 24.01 9.46 5.76
CA HIS A 32 23.66 8.39 4.83
C HIS A 32 23.76 8.90 3.39
N LYS A 33 24.37 8.11 2.50
CA LYS A 33 24.54 8.45 1.09
C LYS A 33 23.67 7.55 0.24
N VAL A 34 22.88 8.14 -0.66
CA VAL A 34 22.23 7.38 -1.74
C VAL A 34 23.27 7.13 -2.83
N ILE A 35 23.58 5.87 -3.11
CA ILE A 35 24.57 5.49 -4.13
C ILE A 35 23.90 5.38 -5.50
N LYS A 36 22.69 4.83 -5.53
CA LYS A 36 21.93 4.61 -6.75
C LYS A 36 20.44 4.69 -6.44
N SER A 37 19.66 5.22 -7.37
CA SER A 37 18.21 5.11 -7.40
C SER A 37 17.81 4.43 -8.69
N VAL A 38 16.86 3.52 -8.61
CA VAL A 38 16.39 2.68 -9.73
C VAL A 38 14.87 2.73 -9.72
N ALA A 39 14.23 2.90 -10.88
CA ALA A 39 12.77 2.82 -10.94
C ALA A 39 12.33 1.40 -10.59
N ILE A 40 11.20 1.24 -9.90
CA ILE A 40 10.71 -0.08 -9.47
C ILE A 40 10.55 -1.01 -10.68
N ASP A 41 10.07 -0.46 -11.79
CA ASP A 41 9.80 -1.20 -13.04
C ASP A 41 11.10 -1.68 -13.71
N ASP A 42 12.21 -0.96 -13.50
CA ASP A 42 13.51 -1.26 -14.11
C ASP A 42 14.41 -2.16 -13.24
N VAL A 43 13.98 -2.51 -12.02
CA VAL A 43 14.79 -3.33 -11.08
C VAL A 43 15.18 -4.68 -11.68
N GLY A 44 14.29 -5.29 -12.48
CA GLY A 44 14.56 -6.56 -13.14
C GLY A 44 15.61 -6.44 -14.24
N SER A 45 15.49 -5.43 -15.11
CA SER A 45 16.42 -5.19 -16.22
C SER A 45 17.78 -4.67 -15.76
N GLU A 46 17.84 -3.87 -14.70
CA GLU A 46 19.09 -3.33 -14.14
C GLU A 46 19.76 -4.26 -13.12
N PHE A 47 19.19 -5.45 -12.84
CA PHE A 47 19.62 -6.33 -11.75
C PHE A 47 21.14 -6.59 -11.74
N GLU A 48 21.68 -7.03 -12.87
CA GLU A 48 23.10 -7.35 -13.03
C GLU A 48 24.00 -6.12 -12.91
N GLN A 49 23.57 -4.98 -13.47
CA GLN A 49 24.34 -3.74 -13.41
C GLN A 49 24.46 -3.23 -11.98
N ILE A 50 23.37 -3.29 -11.22
CA ILE A 50 23.34 -2.89 -9.81
C ILE A 50 24.15 -3.89 -8.98
N SER A 51 23.99 -5.19 -9.21
CA SER A 51 24.77 -6.22 -8.51
C SER A 51 26.27 -6.00 -8.66
N ARG A 52 26.74 -5.73 -9.89
CA ARG A 52 28.15 -5.39 -10.18
C ARG A 52 28.59 -4.10 -9.48
N ALA A 53 27.76 -3.06 -9.49
CA ALA A 53 28.05 -1.80 -8.80
C ALA A 53 28.16 -1.98 -7.28
N LEU A 54 27.55 -3.03 -6.72
CA LEU A 54 27.59 -3.32 -5.29
C LEU A 54 28.71 -4.28 -4.86
N CYS A 55 29.49 -4.84 -5.81
CA CYS A 55 30.61 -5.74 -5.50
C CYS A 55 31.71 -5.11 -4.65
N CYS A 56 31.85 -3.78 -4.67
CA CYS A 56 32.82 -3.07 -3.83
C CYS A 56 32.39 -2.98 -2.35
N TYR A 57 31.16 -3.38 -2.01
CA TYR A 57 30.64 -3.38 -0.65
C TYR A 57 30.52 -4.81 -0.10
N ARG A 58 30.75 -4.95 1.20
CA ARG A 58 30.64 -6.25 1.88
C ARG A 58 29.25 -6.85 1.71
N ASN A 59 29.20 -8.04 1.11
CA ASN A 59 27.99 -8.80 0.78
C ASN A 59 26.98 -7.99 -0.06
N GLY A 60 27.45 -7.02 -0.85
CA GLY A 60 26.58 -6.15 -1.64
C GLY A 60 25.68 -6.92 -2.61
N PRO A 61 26.23 -7.79 -3.48
CA PRO A 61 25.44 -8.61 -4.42
C PRO A 61 24.40 -9.48 -3.71
N GLU A 62 24.80 -10.19 -2.66
CA GLU A 62 23.92 -11.07 -1.87
C GLU A 62 22.78 -10.29 -1.20
N LYS A 63 23.09 -9.13 -0.62
CA LYS A 63 22.08 -8.24 -0.02
C LYS A 63 21.08 -7.74 -1.06
N TRP A 64 21.56 -7.39 -2.25
CA TRP A 64 20.72 -6.93 -3.35
C TRP A 64 19.80 -8.04 -3.86
N GLU A 65 20.35 -9.24 -4.11
CA GLU A 65 19.60 -10.41 -4.53
C GLU A 65 18.50 -10.77 -3.51
N ASN A 66 18.83 -10.83 -2.22
CA ASN A 66 17.87 -11.11 -1.16
C ASN A 66 16.77 -10.04 -1.10
N PHE A 67 17.13 -8.76 -1.25
CA PHE A 67 16.16 -7.67 -1.28
C PHE A 67 15.19 -7.81 -2.47
N VAL A 68 15.71 -8.04 -3.68
CA VAL A 68 14.89 -8.15 -4.91
C VAL A 68 14.01 -9.39 -4.87
N ARG A 69 14.52 -10.54 -4.39
CA ARG A 69 13.75 -11.79 -4.37
C ARG A 69 12.69 -11.85 -3.28
N HIS A 70 12.94 -11.24 -2.12
CA HIS A 70 12.08 -11.45 -0.94
C HIS A 70 11.43 -10.17 -0.42
N LYS A 71 12.21 -9.09 -0.24
CA LYS A 71 11.72 -7.88 0.44
C LYS A 71 10.90 -6.98 -0.48
N LEU A 72 11.36 -6.76 -1.71
CA LEU A 72 10.69 -5.91 -2.68
C LEU A 72 9.30 -6.45 -3.05
N PRO A 73 9.12 -7.74 -3.42
CA PRO A 73 7.80 -8.28 -3.76
C PRO A 73 6.82 -8.20 -2.59
N LEU A 74 7.28 -8.49 -1.37
CA LEU A 74 6.45 -8.41 -0.17
C LEU A 74 5.98 -6.97 0.11
N ALA A 75 6.85 -5.98 -0.07
CA ALA A 75 6.49 -4.58 0.09
C ALA A 75 5.52 -4.09 -1.00
N LEU A 76 5.72 -4.51 -2.25
CA LEU A 76 4.81 -4.19 -3.36
C LEU A 76 3.45 -4.83 -3.16
N ARG A 77 3.40 -6.09 -2.70
CA ARG A 77 2.15 -6.78 -2.37
C ARG A 77 1.39 -6.06 -1.27
N ARG A 78 2.06 -5.68 -0.17
CA ARG A 78 1.42 -4.90 0.91
C ARG A 78 0.89 -3.55 0.41
N ARG A 79 1.59 -2.88 -0.52
CA ARG A 79 1.07 -1.66 -1.14
C ARG A 79 -0.15 -1.93 -1.99
N ALA A 80 -0.11 -2.94 -2.85
CA ALA A 80 -1.25 -3.31 -3.68
C ALA A 80 -2.46 -3.72 -2.81
N GLU A 81 -2.23 -4.40 -1.68
CA GLU A 81 -3.27 -4.69 -0.70
C GLU A 81 -3.83 -3.40 -0.07
N ASN A 82 -2.97 -2.46 0.34
CA ASN A 82 -3.41 -1.16 0.86
C ASN A 82 -4.13 -0.30 -0.19
N ASP A 83 -3.69 -0.34 -1.46
CA ASP A 83 -4.32 0.39 -2.56
C ASP A 83 -5.66 -0.25 -2.98
N ARG A 84 -5.82 -1.57 -2.77
CA ARG A 84 -7.10 -2.28 -2.93
C ARG A 84 -8.09 -1.96 -1.82
N VAL A 85 -7.61 -1.62 -0.62
CA VAL A 85 -8.47 -1.15 0.46
C VAL A 85 -8.90 0.27 0.11
N MET A 86 -10.18 0.42 -0.28
CA MET A 86 -10.78 1.72 -0.53
C MET A 86 -10.55 2.62 0.69
N SER A 87 -10.15 3.88 0.45
CA SER A 87 -10.03 4.86 1.53
C SER A 87 -11.39 5.12 2.16
N TYR A 88 -11.42 5.57 3.42
CA TYR A 88 -12.68 5.90 4.12
C TYR A 88 -13.59 6.83 3.29
N GLU A 89 -13.02 7.83 2.63
CA GLU A 89 -13.80 8.75 1.78
C GLU A 89 -14.38 8.07 0.54
N GLN A 90 -13.61 7.18 -0.11
CA GLN A 90 -14.11 6.39 -1.25
C GLN A 90 -15.22 5.44 -0.82
N ILE A 91 -15.05 4.77 0.33
CA ILE A 91 -16.09 3.90 0.89
C ILE A 91 -17.33 4.74 1.21
N LYS A 92 -17.19 5.85 1.94
CA LYS A 92 -18.30 6.75 2.29
C LYS A 92 -19.06 7.26 1.07
N SER A 93 -18.38 7.57 -0.04
CA SER A 93 -19.01 7.95 -1.30
C SER A 93 -19.85 6.82 -1.88
N VAL A 94 -19.26 5.62 -2.01
CA VAL A 94 -19.98 4.44 -2.52
C VAL A 94 -21.17 4.08 -1.62
N MET A 95 -21.01 4.22 -0.31
CA MET A 95 -22.09 4.02 0.66
C MET A 95 -23.25 5.01 0.43
N ALA A 96 -22.96 6.28 0.14
CA ALA A 96 -23.98 7.29 -0.15
C ALA A 96 -24.75 6.96 -1.45
N ASP A 97 -24.05 6.50 -2.48
CA ASP A 97 -24.66 6.10 -3.77
C ASP A 97 -25.59 4.89 -3.61
N VAL A 98 -25.19 3.91 -2.80
CA VAL A 98 -26.02 2.74 -2.46
C VAL A 98 -27.28 3.18 -1.70
N ALA A 99 -27.13 4.01 -0.67
CA ALA A 99 -28.27 4.51 0.10
C ALA A 99 -29.27 5.28 -0.78
N PHE A 100 -28.78 6.17 -1.65
CA PHE A 100 -29.59 6.92 -2.60
C PHE A 100 -30.32 6.01 -3.60
N SER A 101 -29.64 4.96 -4.09
CA SER A 101 -30.24 4.00 -5.02
C SER A 101 -31.37 3.20 -4.36
N LEU A 102 -31.19 2.79 -3.10
CA LEU A 102 -32.23 2.09 -2.33
C LEU A 102 -33.42 3.00 -2.01
N GLU A 103 -33.17 4.25 -1.66
CA GLU A 103 -34.23 5.24 -1.39
C GLU A 103 -35.06 5.53 -2.65
N ASN A 104 -34.40 5.72 -3.79
CA ASN A 104 -35.09 5.88 -5.08
C ASN A 104 -35.87 4.64 -5.49
N HIS A 105 -35.32 3.44 -5.28
CA HIS A 105 -36.03 2.20 -5.57
C HIS A 105 -37.30 2.10 -4.73
N ARG A 106 -37.22 2.38 -3.42
CA ARG A 106 -38.37 2.38 -2.52
C ARG A 106 -39.43 3.42 -2.90
N ALA A 107 -39.01 4.60 -3.37
CA ALA A 107 -39.92 5.65 -3.82
C ALA A 107 -40.62 5.31 -5.14
N ARG A 108 -39.96 4.56 -6.03
CA ARG A 108 -40.51 4.15 -7.34
C ARG A 108 -41.35 2.87 -7.26
N ASP A 109 -40.94 1.91 -6.44
CA ASP A 109 -41.64 0.64 -6.24
C ASP A 109 -42.20 0.53 -4.81
N VAL A 110 -43.17 1.39 -4.51
CA VAL A 110 -43.80 1.49 -3.18
C VAL A 110 -44.57 0.20 -2.83
N SER A 111 -45.20 -0.42 -3.81
CA SER A 111 -45.99 -1.65 -3.66
C SER A 111 -45.15 -2.93 -3.64
N GLY A 112 -43.93 -2.91 -4.18
CA GLY A 112 -43.08 -4.10 -4.32
C GLY A 112 -43.45 -4.98 -5.51
N ALA A 113 -44.15 -4.40 -6.49
CA ALA A 113 -44.70 -5.15 -7.62
C ALA A 113 -43.61 -5.69 -8.56
N ASP A 114 -42.43 -5.05 -8.56
CA ASP A 114 -41.28 -5.46 -9.37
C ASP A 114 -40.36 -6.46 -8.63
N GLY A 115 -40.79 -6.99 -7.47
CA GLY A 115 -40.07 -8.03 -6.71
C GLY A 115 -38.78 -7.56 -6.02
N GLY A 116 -38.38 -6.30 -6.19
CA GLY A 116 -37.13 -5.75 -5.64
C GLY A 116 -37.22 -5.28 -4.19
N LYS A 117 -38.42 -5.24 -3.60
CA LYS A 117 -38.65 -4.64 -2.27
C LYS A 117 -38.07 -5.47 -1.12
N GLU A 118 -38.18 -6.79 -1.19
CA GLU A 118 -37.60 -7.72 -0.21
C GLU A 118 -36.07 -7.71 -0.33
N LEU A 119 -35.54 -7.76 -1.56
CA LEU A 119 -34.10 -7.67 -1.82
C LEU A 119 -33.52 -6.32 -1.36
N ALA A 120 -34.21 -5.20 -1.58
CA ALA A 120 -33.79 -3.89 -1.11
C ALA A 120 -33.79 -3.79 0.43
N ALA A 121 -34.75 -4.44 1.09
CA ALA A 121 -34.80 -4.53 2.55
C ALA A 121 -33.64 -5.39 3.09
N ASP A 122 -33.38 -6.55 2.50
CA ASP A 122 -32.29 -7.46 2.88
C ASP A 122 -30.92 -6.79 2.69
N ILE A 123 -30.74 -6.07 1.58
CA ILE A 123 -29.53 -5.27 1.32
C ILE A 123 -29.40 -4.16 2.36
N TRP A 124 -30.50 -3.49 2.73
CA TRP A 124 -30.48 -2.43 3.74
C TRP A 124 -30.18 -2.95 5.16
N GLU A 125 -30.74 -4.09 5.56
CA GLU A 125 -30.44 -4.72 6.85
C GLU A 125 -29.01 -5.24 6.91
N SER A 126 -28.57 -5.95 5.87
CA SER A 126 -27.16 -6.37 5.72
C SER A 126 -26.21 -5.17 5.78
N TRP A 127 -26.63 -4.05 5.18
CA TRP A 127 -25.91 -2.79 5.21
C TRP A 127 -25.78 -2.20 6.64
N GLN A 128 -26.85 -2.18 7.44
CA GLN A 128 -26.77 -1.71 8.84
C GLN A 128 -25.80 -2.56 9.67
N GLY A 129 -25.79 -3.88 9.45
CA GLY A 129 -24.87 -4.81 10.11
C GLY A 129 -23.40 -4.56 9.72
N ILE A 130 -23.13 -4.41 8.43
CA ILE A 130 -21.77 -4.16 7.91
C ILE A 130 -21.27 -2.77 8.32
N ARG A 131 -22.13 -1.73 8.29
CA ARG A 131 -21.78 -0.36 8.70
C ARG A 131 -21.25 -0.31 10.12
N ALA A 132 -21.86 -1.03 11.06
CA ALA A 132 -21.41 -1.06 12.45
C ALA A 132 -20.00 -1.69 12.60
N VAL A 133 -19.74 -2.78 11.88
CA VAL A 133 -18.43 -3.47 11.88
C VAL A 133 -17.33 -2.58 11.29
N ILE A 134 -17.62 -1.95 10.15
CA ILE A 134 -16.79 -0.94 9.48
C ILE A 134 -16.46 0.22 10.44
N SER A 135 -17.48 0.78 11.10
CA SER A 135 -17.32 1.93 12.02
C SER A 135 -16.42 1.60 13.21
N ASN A 136 -16.58 0.41 13.80
CA ASN A 136 -15.78 -0.04 14.93
C ASN A 136 -14.35 -0.42 14.53
N GLY A 137 -14.17 -1.10 13.39
CA GLY A 137 -12.86 -1.49 12.87
C GLY A 137 -11.97 -0.30 12.50
N TRP A 138 -12.57 0.80 12.03
CA TRP A 138 -11.82 1.99 11.61
C TRP A 138 -11.61 3.05 12.71
N ARG A 139 -12.12 2.85 13.94
CA ARG A 139 -12.04 3.83 15.05
C ARG A 139 -12.49 5.25 14.67
N VAL A 140 -13.32 5.40 13.64
CA VAL A 140 -13.94 6.67 13.29
C VAL A 140 -15.30 6.68 13.96
N THR A 141 -15.35 7.11 15.22
CA THR A 141 -16.62 7.51 15.81
C THR A 141 -17.08 8.79 15.12
N GLU A 142 -18.37 8.88 14.76
CA GLU A 142 -18.99 10.08 14.15
C GLU A 142 -18.70 11.37 14.93
N SER A 143 -18.29 11.25 16.20
CA SER A 143 -17.79 12.31 17.08
C SER A 143 -16.55 13.05 16.54
N GLN A 144 -15.68 12.40 15.75
CA GLN A 144 -14.46 13.03 15.22
C GLN A 144 -14.70 13.87 13.96
N THR A 145 -15.79 13.61 13.22
CA THR A 145 -16.11 14.38 12.00
C THR A 145 -16.73 15.73 12.31
N LYS A 146 -17.37 15.89 13.49
CA LYS A 146 -17.92 17.19 13.94
C LYS A 146 -16.85 18.17 14.43
N GLN A 147 -15.70 17.70 14.90
CA GLN A 147 -14.63 18.58 15.40
C GLN A 147 -13.75 19.20 14.31
N LYS A 148 -13.81 18.73 13.06
CA LYS A 148 -13.03 19.30 11.94
C LYS A 148 -13.75 20.43 11.18
N LYS A 149 -14.96 20.81 11.61
CA LYS A 149 -15.76 21.91 11.05
C LYS A 149 -16.02 23.05 12.06
N MET A 150 -15.17 23.16 13.10
CA MET A 150 -15.06 24.38 13.90
C MET A 150 -13.70 25.02 13.66
#